data_AF-A1DYM6-F1
#
_entry.id   AF-A1DYM6-F1
#
_cell.length_a   1.000
_cell.length_b   1.000
_cell.length_c   1.000
_cell.angle_alpha   90.00
_cell.angle_beta   90.00
_cell.angle_gamma   90.00
#
_symmetry.space_group_name_H-M   'P 1'
#
loop_
_entity.id
_entity.type
_entity.pdbx_description
1 polymer ?
#
loop_
_entity_poly.entity_id
_entity_poly.type
_entity_poly.pdbx_seq_one_letter_code
_entity_poly.pdbx_strand_id
1 'polypeptide(L)'
;PVMAKTRILRAYSGVRPLVASDDDPSGRNVSRGIVLFDHAERDGLDGFITITGGKLMTYRLMAEWATDAVCRKLGNTRPCITADTPLPGSKESTEHTLKRIISLPAPLRGSAVYRHGDRTPGWLSEGRQHRSLVCE
;
A
#
# COMPACT_ATOMS: atom_id res chain seq x y z
N PRO A 1 -5.09 25.64 -28.28
CA PRO A 1 -3.99 25.40 -27.31
C PRO A 1 -3.15 24.18 -27.68
N VAL A 2 -1.85 24.19 -27.38
CA VAL A 2 -0.90 23.12 -27.76
C VAL A 2 -1.31 21.75 -27.22
N MET A 3 -1.89 21.69 -26.01
CA MET A 3 -2.43 20.45 -25.42
C MET A 3 -3.44 19.71 -26.30
N ALA A 4 -4.21 20.41 -27.14
CA ALA A 4 -5.21 19.77 -28.00
C ALA A 4 -4.58 19.00 -29.18
N LYS A 5 -3.31 19.26 -29.50
CA LYS A 5 -2.58 18.64 -30.62
C LYS A 5 -1.47 17.69 -30.15
N THR A 6 -1.19 17.64 -28.85
CA THR A 6 -0.15 16.79 -28.28
C THR A 6 -0.62 15.34 -28.20
N ARG A 7 0.26 14.40 -28.61
CA ARG A 7 0.00 12.96 -28.51
C ARG A 7 -0.11 12.52 -27.05
N ILE A 8 -1.19 11.84 -26.69
CA ILE A 8 -1.33 11.19 -25.38
C ILE A 8 -0.41 9.97 -25.36
N LEU A 9 0.52 9.92 -24.40
CA LEU A 9 1.44 8.78 -24.24
C LEU A 9 0.81 7.65 -23.42
N ARG A 10 -0.10 7.96 -22.49
CA ARG A 10 -0.66 7.03 -21.53
C ARG A 10 -1.92 7.58 -20.88
N ALA A 11 -2.88 6.70 -20.58
CA ALA A 11 -4.08 7.02 -19.81
C ALA A 11 -4.42 5.86 -18.88
N TYR A 12 -4.95 6.17 -17.71
CA TYR A 12 -5.39 5.20 -16.71
C TYR A 12 -6.76 5.61 -16.18
N SER A 13 -7.59 4.63 -15.84
CA SER A 13 -8.85 4.83 -15.14
C SER A 13 -8.92 3.91 -13.92
N GLY A 14 -9.77 4.26 -12.95
CA GLY A 14 -9.97 3.46 -11.75
C GLY A 14 -11.30 3.81 -11.10
N VAL A 15 -11.95 2.80 -10.54
CA VAL A 15 -13.17 2.95 -9.74
C VAL A 15 -12.80 3.05 -8.27
N ARG A 16 -13.56 3.86 -7.51
CA ARG A 16 -13.37 3.96 -6.07
C ARG A 16 -14.50 3.20 -5.38
N PRO A 17 -14.20 2.22 -4.51
CA PRO A 17 -15.22 1.56 -3.71
C PRO A 17 -15.67 2.52 -2.62
N LEU A 18 -16.73 3.27 -2.89
CA LEU A 18 -17.33 4.22 -1.95
C LEU A 18 -18.52 3.55 -1.26
N VAL A 19 -18.63 3.71 0.05
CA VAL A 19 -19.72 3.16 0.85
C VAL A 19 -20.87 4.16 0.84
N ALA A 20 -21.87 3.93 -0.01
CA ALA A 20 -23.07 4.76 -0.02
C ALA A 20 -23.74 4.73 1.36
N SER A 21 -24.13 5.90 1.86
CA SER A 21 -25.19 5.99 2.86
C SER A 21 -26.52 5.75 2.15
N ASP A 22 -27.42 4.98 2.75
CA ASP A 22 -28.71 4.59 2.16
C ASP A 22 -29.57 5.81 1.72
N ASP A 23 -29.28 7.01 2.21
CA ASP A 23 -30.02 8.26 1.94
C ASP A 23 -29.37 9.26 0.95
N ASP A 24 -28.31 8.92 0.19
CA ASP A 24 -27.73 9.85 -0.83
C ASP A 24 -27.70 9.27 -2.26
N PRO A 25 -28.74 9.50 -3.09
CA PRO A 25 -28.80 9.03 -4.47
C PRO A 25 -27.84 9.77 -5.43
N SER A 26 -27.19 10.87 -5.01
CA SER A 26 -26.29 11.65 -5.87
C SER A 26 -24.88 11.04 -5.98
N GLY A 27 -24.49 10.19 -5.03
CA GLY A 27 -23.15 9.65 -4.91
C GLY A 27 -22.06 10.71 -4.61
N ARG A 28 -22.42 11.98 -4.41
CA ARG A 28 -21.46 13.08 -4.21
C ARG A 28 -21.09 13.31 -2.75
N ASN A 29 -21.99 13.01 -1.80
CA ASN A 29 -21.73 13.12 -0.36
C ASN A 29 -21.33 11.80 0.29
N VAL A 30 -20.95 10.80 -0.51
CA VAL A 30 -20.53 9.50 0.00
C VAL A 30 -19.26 9.64 0.84
N SER A 31 -19.34 9.21 2.10
CA SER A 31 -18.24 9.28 3.06
C SER A 31 -17.01 8.59 2.49
N ARG A 32 -15.88 9.32 2.48
CA ARG A 32 -14.55 8.79 2.12
C ARG A 32 -13.80 8.28 3.36
N GLY A 33 -14.49 8.18 4.49
CA GLY A 33 -13.95 7.69 5.75
C GLY A 33 -13.68 6.19 5.72
N ILE A 34 -13.01 5.69 6.75
CA ILE A 34 -12.89 4.26 7.00
C ILE A 34 -14.18 3.80 7.67
N VAL A 35 -14.79 2.73 7.16
CA VAL A 35 -15.96 2.10 7.76
C VAL A 35 -15.62 0.64 8.04
N LEU A 36 -15.88 0.20 9.27
CA LEU A 36 -15.69 -1.17 9.72
C LEU A 36 -17.04 -1.72 10.19
N PHE A 37 -17.42 -2.88 9.66
CA PHE A 37 -18.61 -3.62 10.04
C PHE A 37 -18.19 -4.91 10.75
N ASP A 38 -18.63 -5.05 12.00
CA ASP A 38 -18.61 -6.32 12.71
C ASP A 38 -19.95 -7.02 12.47
N HIS A 39 -19.93 -8.09 11.68
CA HIS A 39 -21.17 -8.78 11.31
C HIS A 39 -21.74 -9.62 12.46
N ALA A 40 -21.00 -9.86 13.54
CA ALA A 40 -21.55 -10.49 14.74
C ALA A 40 -22.57 -9.57 15.42
N GLU A 41 -22.22 -8.28 15.57
CA GLU A 41 -23.10 -7.27 16.19
C GLU A 41 -24.21 -6.81 15.24
N ARG A 42 -23.90 -6.68 13.94
CA ARG A 42 -24.84 -6.17 12.95
C ARG A 42 -25.84 -7.22 12.45
N ASP A 43 -25.34 -8.41 12.14
CA ASP A 43 -26.06 -9.41 11.34
C ASP A 43 -26.17 -10.77 12.07
N GLY A 44 -25.60 -10.92 13.28
CA GLY A 44 -25.55 -12.19 14.02
C GLY A 44 -24.59 -13.23 13.43
N LEU A 45 -23.68 -12.80 12.54
CA LEU A 45 -22.71 -13.67 11.87
C LEU A 45 -21.30 -13.51 12.48
N ASP A 46 -20.92 -14.48 13.30
CA ASP A 46 -19.59 -14.50 13.92
C ASP A 46 -18.45 -14.74 12.93
N GLY A 47 -17.28 -14.18 13.26
CA GLY A 47 -16.05 -14.39 12.49
C GLY A 47 -15.96 -13.61 11.17
N PHE A 48 -16.96 -12.79 10.84
CA PHE A 48 -16.97 -12.00 9.61
C PHE A 48 -16.87 -10.50 9.89
N ILE A 49 -15.86 -9.85 9.32
CA ILE A 49 -15.59 -8.42 9.45
C ILE A 49 -15.37 -7.85 8.05
N THR A 50 -16.08 -6.77 7.74
CA THR A 50 -15.88 -6.02 6.49
C THR A 50 -15.26 -4.67 6.81
N ILE A 51 -14.23 -4.29 6.08
CA ILE A 51 -13.66 -2.93 6.12
C ILE A 51 -13.64 -2.32 4.72
N THR A 52 -14.09 -1.08 4.60
CA THR A 52 -14.29 -0.43 3.30
C THR A 52 -14.16 1.09 3.41
N GLY A 53 -14.15 1.76 2.26
CA GLY A 53 -13.79 3.17 2.12
C GLY A 53 -12.29 3.40 2.28
N GLY A 54 -11.92 4.44 3.02
CA GLY A 54 -10.52 4.82 3.22
C GLY A 54 -9.83 5.37 1.97
N LYS A 55 -8.65 5.96 2.18
CA LYS A 55 -7.75 6.43 1.12
C LYS A 55 -6.43 5.71 1.24
N LEU A 56 -5.63 5.73 0.16
CA LEU A 56 -4.25 5.25 0.23
C LEU A 56 -3.47 5.91 1.38
N MET A 57 -3.73 7.18 1.69
CA MET A 57 -3.07 7.87 2.81
C MET A 57 -3.45 7.33 4.21
N THR A 58 -4.58 6.64 4.33
CA THR A 58 -5.10 6.14 5.62
C THR A 58 -5.05 4.61 5.71
N TYR A 59 -4.39 3.93 4.77
CA TYR A 59 -4.39 2.47 4.68
C TYR A 59 -3.82 1.80 5.94
N ARG A 60 -2.79 2.39 6.57
CA ARG A 60 -2.19 1.86 7.79
C ARG A 60 -3.19 1.85 8.95
N LEU A 61 -3.92 2.96 9.13
CA LEU A 61 -4.96 3.08 10.16
C LEU A 61 -6.14 2.14 9.88
N MET A 62 -6.50 1.99 8.60
CA MET A 62 -7.52 1.02 8.16
C MET A 62 -7.12 -0.41 8.53
N ALA A 63 -5.88 -0.80 8.24
CA ALA A 63 -5.35 -2.11 8.60
C ALA A 63 -5.31 -2.32 10.14
N GLU A 64 -4.91 -1.29 10.90
CA GLU A 64 -4.93 -1.31 12.36
C GLU A 64 -6.35 -1.56 12.89
N TRP A 65 -7.35 -0.80 12.45
CA TRP A 65 -8.74 -1.01 12.88
C TRP A 65 -9.28 -2.42 12.57
N ALA A 66 -9.03 -2.92 11.37
CA ALA A 66 -9.43 -4.27 10.98
C ALA A 66 -8.78 -5.33 11.87
N THR A 67 -7.47 -5.19 12.11
CA THR A 67 -6.70 -6.16 12.88
C THR A 67 -7.06 -6.10 14.36
N ASP A 68 -7.30 -4.91 14.91
CA ASP A 68 -7.73 -4.73 16.30
C ASP A 68 -9.11 -5.34 16.54
N ALA A 69 -10.04 -5.22 15.58
CA ALA A 69 -11.34 -5.89 15.65
C ALA A 69 -11.19 -7.42 15.69
N VAL A 70 -10.30 -7.99 14.85
CA VAL A 70 -9.98 -9.42 14.86
C VAL A 70 -9.32 -9.82 16.18
N CYS A 71 -8.31 -9.08 16.64
CA CYS A 71 -7.57 -9.36 17.87
C CYS A 71 -8.48 -9.39 19.10
N ARG A 72 -9.44 -8.47 19.21
CA ARG A 72 -10.45 -8.47 20.29
C ARG A 72 -11.24 -9.78 20.33
N LYS A 73 -11.69 -10.28 19.18
CA LYS A 73 -12.43 -11.56 19.09
C LYS A 73 -11.56 -12.78 19.42
N LEU A 74 -10.26 -12.72 19.11
CA LEU A 74 -9.30 -13.80 19.39
C LEU A 74 -8.67 -13.71 20.79
N GLY A 75 -9.01 -12.70 21.59
CA GLY A 75 -8.39 -12.46 22.91
C GLY A 75 -6.92 -12.04 22.84
N ASN A 76 -6.44 -11.54 21.69
CA ASN A 76 -5.08 -11.04 21.54
C ASN A 76 -5.00 -9.59 21.99
N THR A 77 -4.16 -9.32 22.99
CA THR A 77 -3.99 -7.99 23.61
C THR A 77 -2.72 -7.27 23.19
N ARG A 78 -1.97 -7.80 22.22
CA ARG A 78 -0.74 -7.17 21.75
C ARG A 78 -1.05 -5.84 21.05
N PRO A 79 -0.38 -4.73 21.42
CA PRO A 79 -0.59 -3.45 20.75
C PRO A 79 -0.10 -3.48 19.31
N CYS A 80 -0.74 -2.69 18.45
CA CYS A 80 -0.29 -2.46 17.09
C CYS A 80 1.03 -1.67 17.11
N ILE A 81 2.01 -2.11 16.31
CA ILE A 81 3.34 -1.48 16.20
C ILE A 81 3.64 -0.96 14.79
N THR A 82 2.63 -0.97 13.91
CA THR A 82 2.83 -0.68 12.48
C THR A 82 3.18 0.79 12.21
N ALA A 83 2.90 1.70 13.17
CA ALA A 83 3.28 3.10 13.08
C ALA A 83 4.81 3.28 13.10
N ASP A 84 5.51 2.43 13.86
CA ASP A 84 6.96 2.53 14.08
C ASP A 84 7.76 1.47 13.30
N THR A 85 7.07 0.51 12.69
CA THR A 85 7.71 -0.58 11.94
C THR A 85 8.00 -0.14 10.50
N PRO A 86 9.27 -0.09 10.06
CA PRO A 86 9.60 0.24 8.68
C PRO A 86 9.05 -0.81 7.71
N LEU A 87 8.58 -0.36 6.54
CA LEU A 87 8.17 -1.26 5.47
C LEU A 87 9.39 -2.03 4.91
N PRO A 88 9.17 -3.22 4.33
CA PRO A 88 10.23 -3.92 3.61
C PRO A 88 10.79 -3.04 2.48
N GLY A 89 12.10 -2.82 2.43
CA GLY A 89 12.73 -1.86 1.51
C GLY A 89 13.17 -0.56 2.18
N SER A 90 12.71 -0.24 3.39
CA SER A 90 12.96 1.06 4.04
C SER A 90 13.54 0.95 5.45
N LYS A 91 14.29 -0.13 5.76
CA LYS A 91 14.89 -0.32 7.09
C LYS A 91 16.24 0.41 7.21
N GLU A 92 16.95 0.59 6.10
CA GLU A 92 18.20 1.36 6.03
C GLU A 92 18.02 2.66 5.24
N SER A 93 18.90 3.64 5.46
CA SER A 93 18.92 4.87 4.65
C SER A 93 19.40 4.59 3.22
N THR A 94 19.00 5.47 2.30
CA THR A 94 19.44 5.44 0.91
C THR A 94 20.97 5.50 0.80
N GLU A 95 21.62 6.35 1.59
CA GLU A 95 23.08 6.50 1.60
C GLU A 95 23.78 5.21 2.03
N HIS A 96 23.27 4.53 3.07
CA HIS A 96 23.81 3.25 3.53
C HIS A 96 23.61 2.15 2.48
N THR A 97 22.43 2.10 1.87
CA THR A 97 22.12 1.15 0.79
C THR A 97 23.08 1.33 -0.39
N LEU A 98 23.32 2.57 -0.82
CA LEU A 98 24.17 2.88 -1.97
C LEU A 98 25.63 2.47 -1.78
N LYS A 99 26.18 2.53 -0.56
CA LYS A 99 27.55 2.08 -0.24
C LYS A 99 27.75 0.59 -0.47
N ARG A 100 26.68 -0.21 -0.37
CA ARG A 100 26.72 -1.67 -0.53
C ARG A 100 26.56 -2.12 -1.98
N ILE A 101 26.19 -1.22 -2.89
CA ILE A 101 25.98 -1.52 -4.30
C ILE A 101 27.24 -1.12 -5.08
N ILE A 102 28.09 -2.10 -5.42
CA ILE A 102 29.37 -1.82 -6.09
C ILE A 102 29.24 -1.96 -7.62
N SER A 103 28.41 -2.89 -8.12
CA SER A 103 28.52 -3.42 -9.48
C SER A 103 27.44 -2.94 -10.47
N LEU A 104 26.70 -1.86 -10.21
CA LEU A 104 25.68 -1.34 -11.12
C LEU A 104 26.07 -0.01 -11.78
N PRO A 105 25.80 0.17 -13.09
CA PRO A 105 25.81 1.46 -13.75
C PRO A 105 24.92 2.48 -13.02
N ALA A 106 25.31 3.76 -13.04
CA ALA A 106 24.67 4.81 -12.26
C ALA A 106 23.13 4.92 -12.50
N PRO A 107 22.61 4.86 -13.73
CA PRO A 107 21.15 4.93 -13.95
C PRO A 107 20.39 3.76 -13.34
N LEU A 108 20.92 2.54 -13.48
CA LEU A 108 20.31 1.33 -12.93
C LEU A 108 20.36 1.31 -11.40
N ARG A 109 21.43 1.84 -10.82
CA ARG A 109 21.60 1.96 -9.38
C ARG A 109 20.50 2.83 -8.77
N GLY A 110 20.25 4.01 -9.35
CA GLY A 110 19.20 4.91 -8.87
C GLY A 110 17.82 4.29 -8.97
N SER A 111 17.47 3.71 -10.12
CA SER A 111 16.16 3.08 -10.32
C SER A 111 15.95 1.84 -9.45
N ALA A 112 16.99 1.03 -9.23
CA ALA A 112 16.89 -0.16 -8.37
C ALA A 112 16.65 0.24 -6.90
N VAL A 113 17.41 1.20 -6.39
CA VAL A 113 17.22 1.71 -5.02
C VAL A 113 15.87 2.42 -4.89
N TYR A 114 15.42 3.17 -5.89
CA TYR A 114 14.11 3.79 -5.87
C TYR A 114 12.95 2.77 -5.76
N ARG A 115 13.06 1.62 -6.43
CA ARG A 115 12.01 0.58 -6.45
C ARG A 115 12.08 -0.40 -5.27
N HIS A 116 13.29 -0.77 -4.86
CA HIS A 116 13.52 -1.87 -3.91
C HIS A 116 14.15 -1.42 -2.59
N GLY A 117 14.66 -0.19 -2.53
CA GLY A 117 15.32 0.38 -1.35
C GLY A 117 16.45 -0.50 -0.84
N ASP A 118 16.50 -0.74 0.46
CA ASP A 118 17.55 -1.51 1.15
C ASP A 118 17.62 -3.01 0.76
N ARG A 119 16.62 -3.52 0.03
CA ARG A 119 16.61 -4.89 -0.50
C ARG A 119 17.47 -5.04 -1.75
N THR A 120 17.85 -3.93 -2.37
CA THR A 120 18.61 -3.92 -3.63
C THR A 120 19.89 -4.77 -3.57
N PRO A 121 20.76 -4.67 -2.53
CA PRO A 121 21.99 -5.46 -2.50
C PRO A 121 21.74 -6.98 -2.47
N GLY A 122 20.75 -7.44 -1.71
CA GLY A 122 20.41 -8.88 -1.63
C GLY A 122 19.82 -9.41 -2.93
N TRP A 123 18.99 -8.61 -3.60
CA TRP A 123 18.42 -8.99 -4.90
C TRP A 123 19.49 -9.14 -5.99
N LEU A 124 20.52 -8.29 -5.99
CA LEU A 124 21.59 -8.35 -6.99
C LEU A 124 22.55 -9.53 -6.82
N SER A 125 22.63 -10.13 -5.63
CA SER A 125 23.51 -11.28 -5.34
C SER A 125 22.94 -12.63 -5.80
N GLU A 126 21.63 -12.73 -6.09
CA GLU A 126 20.94 -14.01 -6.30
C GLU A 126 20.82 -14.39 -7.79
N GLY A 127 21.92 -14.79 -8.42
CA GLY A 127 21.91 -15.50 -9.71
C GLY A 127 21.40 -14.69 -10.93
N ARG A 128 21.36 -15.34 -12.10
CA ARG A 128 21.07 -14.68 -13.39
C ARG A 128 19.62 -14.20 -13.52
N GLN A 129 18.66 -14.91 -12.93
CA GLN A 129 17.23 -14.59 -13.00
C GLN A 129 16.85 -13.34 -12.18
N HIS A 130 17.55 -13.05 -11.09
CA HIS A 130 17.37 -11.80 -10.35
C HIS A 130 18.14 -10.64 -10.99
N ARG A 131 18.95 -10.87 -12.02
CA ARG A 131 19.67 -9.80 -12.75
C ARG A 131 18.97 -9.40 -14.05
N SER A 132 17.88 -10.08 -14.42
CA SER A 132 16.96 -9.62 -15.47
C SER A 132 16.15 -8.44 -14.96
N LEU A 133 16.79 -7.28 -14.93
CA LEU A 133 16.15 -5.98 -14.72
C LEU A 133 15.18 -5.72 -15.88
N VAL A 134 13.88 -5.77 -15.63
CA VAL A 134 12.91 -5.12 -16.51
C VAL A 134 13.03 -3.62 -16.25
N CYS A 135 13.78 -2.94 -17.12
CA CYS A 135 13.82 -1.49 -17.15
C CYS A 135 12.57 -1.01 -17.90
N GLU A 136 11.59 -0.49 -17.16
CA GLU A 136 10.73 0.59 -17.69
C GLU A 136 11.34 1.94 -17.37
#